data_AF-A0A3D2V8V6-F1
#
_entry.id   AF-A0A3D2V8V6-F1
#
_cell.length_a   1.000
_cell.length_b   1.000
_cell.length_c   1.000
_cell.angle_alpha   90.00
_cell.angle_beta   90.00
_cell.angle_gamma   90.00
#
_symmetry.space_group_name_H-M   'P 1'
#
loop_
_entity.id
_entity.type
_entity.pdbx_description
1 polymer ?
#
loop_
_entity_poly.entity_id
_entity_poly.type
_entity_poly.pdbx_seq_one_letter_code
_entity_poly.pdbx_strand_id
1 'polypeptide(L)'
;MMTNGPFLEVVARSHKRRKQVEAIPGQDLIADEGHLELHVRIQCANWYDINRVQVFINGRMDPDHNYTRRTHPRMFSNDIVRFNQTISLTLPEDAHVIVATCGEDLKMGPVFGPRFGDRMPTAVTNPIFVDVNRNGFQFSQDDLGVPFVDSEDSQ
;
A
#
# COMPACT_ATOMS: atom_id res chain seq x y z
N MET A 1 3.22 6.48 8.00
CA MET A 1 3.59 6.63 6.57
C MET A 1 5.04 7.03 6.49
N MET A 2 5.78 6.42 5.56
CA MET A 2 7.15 6.81 5.23
C MET A 2 7.19 7.29 3.79
N THR A 3 7.83 8.43 3.53
CA THR A 3 8.02 8.96 2.17
C THR A 3 9.31 9.77 2.10
N ASN A 4 9.93 9.80 0.92
CA ASN A 4 10.98 10.77 0.62
C ASN A 4 10.53 11.87 -0.36
N GLY A 5 9.30 11.82 -0.89
CA GLY A 5 8.77 12.83 -1.82
C GLY A 5 7.27 12.69 -2.09
N PRO A 6 6.79 11.58 -2.70
CA PRO A 6 5.38 11.42 -3.02
C PRO A 6 4.48 11.52 -1.78
N PHE A 7 3.35 12.19 -1.92
CA PHE A 7 2.30 12.19 -0.90
C PHE A 7 1.27 11.13 -1.26
N LEU A 8 1.15 10.10 -0.42
CA LEU A 8 0.33 8.90 -0.62
C LEU A 8 -0.78 8.88 0.43
N GLU A 9 -2.01 8.94 -0.04
CA GLU A 9 -3.22 8.81 0.76
C GLU A 9 -3.92 7.50 0.40
N VAL A 10 -4.33 6.76 1.43
CA VAL A 10 -5.08 5.52 1.26
C VAL A 10 -6.25 5.52 2.23
N VAL A 11 -7.44 5.22 1.72
CA VAL A 11 -8.64 4.96 2.52
C VAL A 11 -9.17 3.60 2.11
N ALA A 12 -9.24 2.68 3.06
CA ALA A 12 -9.88 1.39 2.87
C ALA A 12 -11.36 1.50 3.25
N ARG A 13 -12.24 0.89 2.45
CA ARG A 13 -13.68 0.90 2.64
C ARG A 13 -14.23 -0.50 2.54
N SER A 14 -15.20 -0.83 3.39
CA SER A 14 -15.99 -2.06 3.27
C SER A 14 -17.45 -1.78 3.61
N HIS A 15 -18.30 -2.78 3.43
CA HIS A 15 -19.68 -2.74 3.89
C HIS A 15 -19.84 -3.58 5.15
N LYS A 16 -20.37 -2.96 6.21
CA LYS A 16 -20.77 -3.63 7.46
C LYS A 16 -22.27 -3.49 7.65
N ARG A 17 -23.03 -4.59 7.56
CA ARG A 17 -24.49 -4.60 7.79
C ARG A 17 -25.24 -3.45 7.08
N ARG A 18 -24.90 -3.18 5.80
CA ARG A 18 -25.42 -2.08 4.97
C ARG A 18 -24.97 -0.65 5.35
N LYS A 19 -24.00 -0.51 6.26
CA LYS A 19 -23.31 0.75 6.54
C LYS A 19 -21.87 0.67 6.03
N GLN A 20 -21.44 1.64 5.25
CA GLN A 20 -20.04 1.75 4.84
C GLN A 20 -19.19 2.05 6.08
N VAL A 21 -18.10 1.33 6.23
CA VAL A 21 -17.05 1.61 7.22
C VAL A 21 -15.77 1.94 6.48
N GLU A 22 -14.97 2.83 7.05
CA GLU A 22 -13.72 3.29 6.46
C GLU A 22 -12.60 3.17 7.49
N ALA A 23 -11.39 2.91 7.00
CA ALA A 23 -10.17 2.88 7.78
C ALA A 23 -9.03 3.55 7.00
N ILE A 24 -8.14 4.20 7.73
CA ILE A 24 -6.88 4.76 7.20
C ILE A 24 -5.68 3.96 7.71
N PRO A 25 -4.47 4.12 7.11
CA PRO A 25 -3.26 3.47 7.59
C PRO A 25 -3.06 3.60 9.11
N GLY A 26 -2.88 2.46 9.78
CA GLY A 26 -2.76 2.32 11.23
C GLY A 26 -4.05 1.99 11.98
N GLN A 27 -5.17 1.78 11.27
CA GLN A 27 -6.46 1.42 11.85
C GLN A 27 -6.92 0.01 11.44
N ASP A 28 -7.91 -0.49 12.16
CA ASP A 28 -8.60 -1.74 11.88
C ASP A 28 -9.83 -1.50 10.97
N LEU A 29 -10.05 -2.40 10.03
CA LEU A 29 -11.21 -2.43 9.14
C LEU A 29 -11.88 -3.80 9.23
N ILE A 30 -13.19 -3.80 9.51
CA ILE A 30 -13.99 -5.03 9.39
C ILE A 30 -14.39 -5.18 7.92
N ALA A 31 -14.00 -6.25 7.24
CA ALA A 31 -14.40 -6.52 5.86
C ALA A 31 -15.23 -7.81 5.79
N ASP A 32 -16.56 -7.66 5.82
CA ASP A 32 -17.48 -8.80 5.71
C ASP A 32 -17.21 -9.55 4.39
N GLU A 33 -17.05 -10.88 4.47
CA GLU A 33 -16.73 -11.75 3.33
C GLU A 33 -15.40 -11.42 2.63
N GLY A 34 -14.52 -10.63 3.27
CA GLY A 34 -13.19 -10.31 2.77
C GLY A 34 -13.16 -9.25 1.68
N HIS A 35 -14.31 -8.68 1.31
CA HIS A 35 -14.42 -7.69 0.25
C HIS A 35 -14.19 -6.27 0.77
N LEU A 36 -13.23 -5.58 0.17
CA LEU A 36 -12.93 -4.18 0.47
C LEU A 36 -12.45 -3.42 -0.77
N GLU A 37 -12.51 -2.10 -0.68
CA GLU A 37 -11.98 -1.18 -1.68
C GLU A 37 -10.90 -0.31 -1.07
N LEU A 38 -9.78 -0.16 -1.77
CA LEU A 38 -8.74 0.81 -1.44
C LEU A 38 -8.86 2.00 -2.37
N HIS A 39 -9.24 3.15 -1.85
CA HIS A 39 -9.07 4.41 -2.55
C HIS A 39 -7.64 4.91 -2.34
N VAL A 40 -6.85 4.93 -3.41
CA VAL A 40 -5.44 5.30 -3.40
C VAL A 40 -5.25 6.58 -4.20
N ARG A 41 -4.73 7.61 -3.55
CA ARG A 41 -4.42 8.90 -4.17
C ARG A 41 -2.95 9.25 -3.93
N ILE A 42 -2.24 9.56 -5.01
CA ILE A 42 -0.81 9.91 -4.98
C ILE A 42 -0.62 11.26 -5.65
N GLN A 43 0.06 12.15 -4.94
CA GLN A 43 0.44 13.47 -5.42
C GLN A 43 1.96 13.58 -5.49
N CYS A 44 2.45 14.23 -6.53
CA CYS A 44 3.87 14.50 -6.71
C CYS A 44 4.06 15.96 -7.10
N ALA A 45 5.23 16.50 -6.75
CA ALA A 45 5.64 17.78 -7.29
C ALA A 45 5.83 17.71 -8.82
N ASN A 46 5.88 18.86 -9.49
CA ASN A 46 5.98 18.93 -10.94
C ASN A 46 7.38 18.53 -11.49
N TRP A 47 8.38 18.30 -10.64
CA TRP A 47 9.76 18.01 -11.05
C TRP A 47 10.21 16.54 -10.88
N TYR A 48 9.36 15.66 -10.33
CA TYR A 48 9.58 14.20 -10.32
C TYR A 48 8.26 13.46 -10.57
N ASP A 49 8.35 12.14 -10.77
CA ASP A 49 7.20 11.29 -11.06
C ASP A 49 7.28 9.94 -10.34
N ILE A 50 6.14 9.25 -10.29
CA ILE A 50 5.98 7.86 -9.89
C ILE A 50 5.41 7.06 -11.07
N ASN A 51 5.81 5.81 -11.18
CA ASN A 51 5.39 4.96 -12.30
C ASN A 51 4.97 3.55 -11.84
N ARG A 52 4.92 3.30 -10.54
CA ARG A 52 4.48 2.03 -9.96
C ARG A 52 3.69 2.25 -8.67
N VAL A 53 2.60 1.51 -8.52
CA VAL A 53 1.79 1.38 -7.29
C VAL A 53 1.62 -0.10 -7.03
N GLN A 54 1.92 -0.55 -5.81
CA GLN A 54 1.92 -1.95 -5.42
C GLN A 54 1.16 -2.11 -4.10
N VAL A 55 0.24 -3.08 -4.07
CA VAL A 55 -0.39 -3.54 -2.83
C VAL A 55 0.40 -4.72 -2.28
N PHE A 56 0.59 -4.72 -0.96
CA PHE A 56 1.17 -5.83 -0.22
C PHE A 56 0.11 -6.38 0.74
N ILE A 57 0.02 -7.71 0.78
CA ILE A 57 -0.86 -8.46 1.67
C ILE A 57 0.05 -9.31 2.54
N ASN A 58 -0.02 -9.12 3.85
CA ASN A 58 0.83 -9.82 4.82
C ASN A 58 2.33 -9.73 4.50
N GLY A 59 2.78 -8.55 4.03
CA GLY A 59 4.18 -8.30 3.66
C GLY A 59 4.61 -8.84 2.30
N ARG A 60 3.78 -9.62 1.59
CA ARG A 60 4.07 -10.10 0.23
C ARG A 60 3.48 -9.17 -0.81
N MET A 61 4.21 -8.98 -1.91
CA MET A 61 3.67 -8.27 -3.08
C MET A 61 2.55 -9.10 -3.68
N ASP A 62 1.36 -8.50 -3.75
CA ASP A 62 0.25 -9.14 -4.44
C ASP A 62 0.44 -9.00 -5.97
N PRO A 63 0.47 -10.11 -6.74
CA PRO A 63 0.75 -10.07 -8.17
C PRO A 63 -0.37 -9.41 -8.99
N ASP A 64 -1.62 -9.49 -8.53
CA ASP A 64 -2.79 -8.94 -9.22
C ASP A 64 -2.91 -7.43 -9.02
N HIS A 65 -2.34 -6.91 -7.92
CA HIS A 65 -2.37 -5.51 -7.53
C HIS A 65 -1.01 -4.80 -7.70
N ASN A 66 -0.36 -5.07 -8.83
CA ASN A 66 0.86 -4.39 -9.30
C ASN A 66 0.58 -3.48 -10.51
N TYR A 67 0.39 -2.19 -10.28
CA TYR A 67 0.07 -1.21 -11.31
C TYR A 67 1.32 -0.46 -11.72
N THR A 68 1.67 -0.51 -13.01
CA THR A 68 2.78 0.29 -13.56
C THR A 68 2.28 1.21 -14.66
N ARG A 69 2.93 2.36 -14.87
CA ARG A 69 2.61 3.25 -16.00
C ARG A 69 2.77 2.53 -17.35
N ARG A 70 3.67 1.54 -17.43
CA ARG A 70 3.90 0.71 -18.63
C ARG A 70 2.71 -0.18 -18.97
N THR A 71 2.14 -0.86 -17.98
CA THR A 71 1.03 -1.81 -18.18
C THR A 71 -0.35 -1.18 -18.01
N HIS A 72 -0.46 -0.12 -17.22
CA HIS A 72 -1.71 0.57 -16.85
C HIS A 72 -1.62 2.09 -17.09
N PRO A 73 -1.23 2.56 -18.29
CA PRO A 73 -0.94 3.99 -18.52
C PRO A 73 -2.11 4.91 -18.20
N ARG A 74 -3.36 4.46 -18.40
CA ARG A 74 -4.57 5.24 -18.10
C ARG A 74 -4.81 5.51 -16.61
N MET A 75 -4.19 4.74 -15.72
CA MET A 75 -4.29 4.96 -14.28
C MET A 75 -3.35 6.07 -13.78
N PHE A 76 -2.34 6.44 -14.58
CA PHE A 76 -1.32 7.41 -14.21
C PHE A 76 -1.47 8.70 -15.01
N SER A 77 -1.68 9.80 -14.29
CA SER A 77 -1.79 11.14 -14.86
C SER A 77 -0.41 11.83 -14.98
N ASN A 78 -0.37 12.88 -15.79
CA ASN A 78 0.75 13.84 -15.87
C ASN A 78 0.44 15.15 -15.13
N ASP A 79 -0.66 15.22 -14.39
CA ASP A 79 -1.02 16.31 -13.46
C ASP A 79 -0.46 16.07 -12.03
N ILE A 80 -0.60 17.02 -11.11
CA ILE A 80 -0.12 16.96 -9.72
C ILE A 80 -0.59 15.67 -9.03
N VAL A 81 -1.85 15.28 -9.23
CA VAL A 81 -2.39 14.00 -8.78
C VAL A 81 -1.98 12.94 -9.80
N ARG A 82 -0.90 12.20 -9.52
CA ARG A 82 -0.33 11.19 -10.41
C ARG A 82 -1.17 9.93 -10.49
N PHE A 83 -1.83 9.55 -9.40
CA PHE A 83 -2.65 8.34 -9.34
C PHE A 83 -3.85 8.63 -8.44
N ASN A 84 -5.05 8.23 -8.87
CA ASN A 84 -6.28 8.39 -8.11
C ASN A 84 -7.25 7.28 -8.54
N GLN A 85 -7.17 6.13 -7.88
CA GLN A 85 -7.92 4.93 -8.26
C GLN A 85 -8.56 4.29 -7.05
N THR A 86 -9.69 3.63 -7.27
CA THR A 86 -10.28 2.69 -6.32
C THR A 86 -9.93 1.28 -6.78
N ILE A 87 -9.27 0.51 -5.91
CA ILE A 87 -8.80 -0.85 -6.17
C ILE A 87 -9.64 -1.80 -5.32
N SER A 88 -10.31 -2.76 -5.94
CA SER A 88 -11.05 -3.80 -5.23
C SER A 88 -10.10 -4.90 -4.77
N LEU A 89 -10.24 -5.35 -3.53
CA LEU A 89 -9.51 -6.47 -2.93
C LEU A 89 -10.50 -7.51 -2.41
N THR A 90 -10.08 -8.78 -2.47
CA THR A 90 -10.77 -9.89 -1.79
C THR A 90 -9.75 -10.64 -0.96
N LEU A 91 -9.97 -10.71 0.35
CA LEU A 91 -9.08 -11.36 1.31
C LEU A 91 -9.75 -12.62 1.85
N PRO A 92 -9.13 -13.80 1.75
CA PRO A 92 -9.72 -15.04 2.24
C PRO A 92 -9.76 -15.13 3.77
N GLU A 93 -8.88 -14.37 4.43
CA GLU A 93 -8.68 -14.36 5.88
C GLU A 93 -8.17 -12.99 6.33
N ASP A 94 -7.99 -12.83 7.64
CA ASP A 94 -7.43 -11.62 8.22
C ASP A 94 -6.06 -11.31 7.61
N ALA A 95 -5.87 -10.05 7.24
CA ALA A 95 -4.62 -9.63 6.61
C ALA A 95 -4.31 -8.17 6.91
N HIS A 96 -3.03 -7.86 6.98
CA HIS A 96 -2.61 -6.47 6.99
C HIS A 96 -2.25 -6.04 5.56
N VAL A 97 -2.78 -4.88 5.16
CA VAL A 97 -2.66 -4.35 3.81
C VAL A 97 -1.78 -3.10 3.83
N ILE A 98 -0.77 -3.07 2.97
CA ILE A 98 0.14 -1.93 2.80
C ILE A 98 0.11 -1.51 1.34
N VAL A 99 0.12 -0.21 1.08
CA VAL A 99 0.30 0.33 -0.27
C VAL A 99 1.65 1.03 -0.36
N ALA A 100 2.41 0.71 -1.40
CA ALA A 100 3.63 1.42 -1.75
C ALA A 100 3.52 2.03 -3.15
N THR A 101 4.23 3.12 -3.37
CA THR A 101 4.49 3.65 -4.69
C THR A 101 5.95 4.02 -4.85
N CYS A 102 6.48 3.86 -6.07
CA CYS A 102 7.78 4.35 -6.43
C CYS A 102 7.82 4.89 -7.87
N GLY A 103 8.84 5.69 -8.16
CA GLY A 103 9.30 5.93 -9.53
C GLY A 103 10.43 4.96 -9.86
N GLU A 104 10.10 3.71 -10.19
CA GLU A 104 11.05 2.67 -10.63
C GLU A 104 11.93 3.23 -11.76
N ASP A 105 13.25 3.17 -11.57
CA ASP A 105 14.27 3.77 -12.45
C ASP A 105 14.19 5.30 -12.64
N LEU A 106 13.41 6.00 -11.81
CA LEU A 106 13.32 7.46 -11.76
C LEU A 106 14.09 8.03 -10.57
N LYS A 107 14.30 9.34 -10.62
CA LYS A 107 15.10 10.09 -9.65
C LYS A 107 14.34 11.30 -9.14
N MET A 108 14.62 11.71 -7.91
CA MET A 108 14.07 12.94 -7.31
C MET A 108 14.46 14.23 -8.04
N GLY A 109 15.59 14.18 -8.75
CA GLY A 109 16.06 15.30 -9.55
C GLY A 109 16.79 16.37 -8.73
N PRO A 110 17.25 17.44 -9.40
CA PRO A 110 18.23 18.38 -8.85
C PRO A 110 17.72 19.21 -7.67
N VAL A 111 16.40 19.37 -7.51
CA VAL A 111 15.79 20.13 -6.39
C VAL A 111 16.17 19.55 -5.03
N PHE A 112 16.39 18.24 -4.95
CA PHE A 112 16.84 17.55 -3.73
C PHE A 112 18.36 17.62 -3.51
N GLY A 113 19.08 18.37 -4.35
CA GLY A 113 20.53 18.52 -4.31
C GLY A 113 21.28 17.23 -4.68
N PRO A 114 22.62 17.29 -4.74
CA PRO A 114 23.44 16.16 -5.20
C PRO A 114 23.39 14.94 -4.27
N ARG A 115 23.04 15.12 -2.99
CA ARG A 115 23.00 14.03 -2.00
C ARG A 115 21.74 13.16 -2.10
N PHE A 116 20.61 13.75 -2.46
CA PHE A 116 19.30 13.08 -2.44
C PHE A 116 18.64 13.03 -3.82
N GLY A 117 19.12 13.81 -4.79
CA GLY A 117 18.55 13.90 -6.14
C GLY A 117 18.61 12.60 -6.92
N ASP A 118 19.60 11.74 -6.67
CA ASP A 118 19.72 10.41 -7.30
C ASP A 118 18.85 9.32 -6.66
N ARG A 119 18.14 9.62 -5.57
CA ARG A 119 17.25 8.65 -4.93
C ARG A 119 15.97 8.48 -5.73
N MET A 120 15.43 7.27 -5.67
CA MET A 120 14.11 6.97 -6.20
C MET A 120 13.01 7.63 -5.34
N PRO A 121 12.02 8.32 -5.93
CA PRO A 121 10.83 8.76 -5.20
C PRO A 121 10.05 7.53 -4.74
N THR A 122 9.77 7.45 -3.44
CA THR A 122 9.11 6.31 -2.80
C THR A 122 8.22 6.77 -1.65
N ALA A 123 7.05 6.15 -1.53
CA ALA A 123 6.17 6.28 -0.36
C ALA A 123 5.55 4.92 0.00
N VAL A 124 5.38 4.67 1.30
CA VAL A 124 4.77 3.45 1.84
C VAL A 124 3.83 3.82 2.98
N THR A 125 2.63 3.25 3.01
CA THR A 125 1.69 3.44 4.11
C THR A 125 2.07 2.62 5.34
N ASN A 126 1.52 2.99 6.50
CA ASN A 126 1.42 2.01 7.58
C ASN A 126 0.40 0.92 7.17
N PRO A 127 0.41 -0.26 7.82
CA PRO A 127 -0.58 -1.27 7.55
C PRO A 127 -2.00 -0.82 7.91
N ILE A 128 -2.99 -1.25 7.15
CA ILE A 128 -4.40 -1.29 7.55
C ILE A 128 -4.70 -2.73 7.93
N PHE A 129 -5.22 -2.97 9.12
CA PHE A 129 -5.49 -4.32 9.62
C PHE A 129 -6.91 -4.72 9.27
N VAL A 130 -7.07 -5.73 8.42
CA VAL A 130 -8.39 -6.17 7.97
C VAL A 130 -8.81 -7.41 8.76
N ASP A 131 -9.94 -7.29 9.45
CA ASP A 131 -10.61 -8.34 10.20
C ASP A 131 -11.79 -8.86 9.36
N VAL A 132 -11.68 -10.09 8.87
CA VAL A 132 -12.67 -10.72 7.98
C VAL A 132 -13.75 -11.46 8.77
N ASN A 133 -13.37 -12.06 9.92
CA ASN A 133 -14.21 -12.98 10.68
C ASN A 133 -14.90 -12.35 11.92
N ARG A 134 -14.57 -11.09 12.24
CA ARG A 134 -15.06 -10.29 13.37
C ARG A 134 -14.62 -10.78 14.74
N ASN A 135 -13.49 -11.46 14.85
CA ASN A 135 -12.91 -11.86 16.14
C ASN A 135 -11.73 -10.97 16.57
N GLY A 136 -11.51 -9.85 15.87
CA GLY A 136 -10.35 -8.99 16.02
C GLY A 136 -9.16 -9.51 15.22
N PHE A 137 -8.37 -8.59 14.67
CA PHE A 137 -7.27 -8.92 13.76
C PHE A 137 -6.33 -10.00 14.32
N GLN A 138 -6.18 -11.10 13.59
CA GLN A 138 -5.14 -12.10 13.80
C GLN A 138 -4.04 -11.99 12.76
N PHE A 139 -2.79 -12.05 13.18
CA PHE A 139 -1.65 -12.08 12.26
C PHE A 139 -1.57 -13.43 11.55
N SER A 140 -1.19 -13.43 10.27
CA SER A 140 -1.23 -14.61 9.40
C SER A 140 -0.23 -15.72 9.76
N GLN A 141 0.69 -15.48 10.71
CA GLN A 141 1.82 -16.37 11.04
C GLN A 141 2.73 -16.68 9.84
N ASP A 142 2.63 -15.93 8.73
CA ASP A 142 3.52 -16.08 7.59
C ASP A 142 4.88 -15.49 7.93
N ASP A 143 5.90 -16.32 7.83
CA ASP A 143 7.28 -16.03 8.17
C ASP A 143 8.05 -15.44 6.96
N LEU A 144 7.34 -15.18 5.86
CA LEU A 144 7.89 -14.72 4.58
C LEU A 144 8.93 -15.68 3.97
N GLY A 145 8.94 -16.94 4.40
CA GLY A 145 9.95 -17.94 4.07
C GLY A 145 11.21 -17.88 4.95
N VAL A 146 11.15 -17.21 6.10
CA VAL A 146 12.24 -17.10 7.08
C VAL A 146 11.76 -17.61 8.43
N PRO A 147 12.29 -18.74 8.95
CA PRO A 147 11.78 -19.33 10.19
C PRO A 147 11.74 -18.32 11.34
N PHE A 148 10.66 -18.35 12.12
CA PHE A 148 10.67 -17.70 13.43
C PHE A 148 11.74 -18.37 14.29
N VAL A 149 12.65 -17.57 14.84
CA VAL A 149 13.60 -18.07 15.84
C VAL A 149 12.80 -18.18 17.14
N ASP A 150 12.46 -19.40 17.53
CA ASP A 150 11.86 -19.65 18.83
C ASP A 150 12.87 -19.28 19.92
N SER A 151 12.40 -18.62 20.98
CA SER A 151 13.22 -18.16 22.10
C SER A 151 13.81 -19.28 22.96
N GLU A 152 13.68 -20.54 22.55
CA GLU A 152 14.22 -21.71 23.27
C GLU A 152 15.70 -21.98 22.94
N ASP A 153 16.25 -21.43 21.84
CA ASP A 153 17.65 -21.62 21.43
C ASP A 153 18.64 -20.62 22.06
N SER A 154 18.25 -19.91 23.13
CA SER A 154 19.07 -18.90 23.82
C SER A 154 19.51 -19.29 25.23
N GLN A 155 19.74 -20.57 25.52
CA GLN A 155 20.33 -21.05 26.78
C GLN A 155 21.71 -21.70 26.59
#